data_AF-A0A9N9II57-F1
#
_entry.id   AF-A0A9N9II57-F1
#
_cell.length_a   1.000
_cell.length_b   1.000
_cell.length_c   1.000
_cell.angle_alpha   90.00
_cell.angle_beta   90.00
_cell.angle_gamma   90.00
#
_symmetry.space_group_name_H-M   'P 1'
#
loop_
_entity.id
_entity.type
_entity.pdbx_description
1 polymer ?
#
loop_
_entity_poly.entity_id
_entity_poly.type
_entity_poly.pdbx_seq_one_letter_code
_entity_poly.pdbx_strand_id
1 'polypeptide(L)'
;GTGTFGFIDQYDNIVYHKLTSLLGENAALLHLAFDVAYKTNYKLYLLSSSIVNEKALNMIIKVTFDEQWTTIKNEEIIMIPTPQCKAHRLLPTQFNVFATELTSSKLLTLFSP
;
A
#
# COMPACT_ATOMS: atom_id res chain seq x y z
N GLY A 1 -13.77 -1.20 0.75
CA GLY A 1 -13.32 -0.74 -0.57
C GLY A 1 -13.45 -1.89 -1.54
N THR A 2 -12.74 -1.83 -2.67
CA THR A 2 -12.80 -2.89 -3.70
C THR A 2 -11.53 -3.73 -3.77
N GLY A 3 -10.51 -3.48 -2.93
CA GLY A 3 -9.25 -4.22 -2.99
C GLY A 3 -8.57 -4.23 -4.36
N THR A 4 -8.89 -3.27 -5.22
CA THR A 4 -8.43 -3.20 -6.61
C THR A 4 -7.50 -2.02 -6.78
N PHE A 5 -6.37 -2.23 -7.43
CA PHE A 5 -5.40 -1.20 -7.80
C PHE A 5 -4.88 -1.51 -9.20
N GLY A 6 -4.07 -0.64 -9.79
CA GLY A 6 -3.55 -0.86 -11.13
C GLY A 6 -2.37 0.03 -11.47
N PHE A 7 -1.77 -0.23 -12.62
CA PHE A 7 -0.75 0.63 -13.20
C PHE A 7 -1.16 1.04 -14.62
N ILE A 8 -0.59 2.15 -15.07
CA ILE A 8 -0.73 2.64 -16.44
C ILE A 8 0.51 2.18 -17.20
N ASP A 9 0.31 1.43 -18.28
CA ASP A 9 1.41 0.95 -19.12
C ASP A 9 1.95 2.05 -20.05
N GLN A 10 2.96 1.70 -20.86
CA GLN A 10 3.56 2.64 -21.83
C GLN A 10 2.63 3.07 -22.97
N TYR A 11 1.44 2.47 -23.08
CA TYR A 11 0.45 2.73 -24.11
C TYR A 11 -0.83 3.35 -23.52
N ASP A 12 -0.75 3.89 -22.30
CA ASP A 12 -1.87 4.48 -21.56
C ASP A 12 -3.00 3.50 -21.22
N ASN A 13 -2.77 2.19 -21.29
CA ASN A 13 -3.74 1.21 -20.81
C ASN A 13 -3.64 1.03 -19.30
N ILE A 14 -4.79 0.93 -18.65
CA ILE A 14 -4.85 0.59 -17.23
C ILE A 14 -4.90 -0.92 -17.09
N VAL A 15 -3.91 -1.49 -16.42
CA VAL A 15 -3.90 -2.90 -16.00
C VAL A 15 -4.35 -2.96 -14.54
N TYR A 16 -5.48 -3.62 -14.31
CA TYR A 16 -6.05 -3.78 -12.97
C TYR A 16 -5.57 -5.08 -12.32
N HIS A 17 -5.27 -4.99 -11.03
CA HIS A 17 -5.03 -6.12 -10.14
C HIS A 17 -6.03 -6.10 -8.99
N LYS A 18 -6.53 -7.28 -8.66
CA LYS A 18 -7.49 -7.51 -7.58
C LYS A 18 -6.80 -8.35 -6.51
N LEU A 19 -6.80 -7.85 -5.27
CA LEU A 19 -6.40 -8.64 -4.11
C LEU A 19 -7.39 -9.77 -3.87
N THR A 20 -6.87 -10.91 -3.44
CA THR A 20 -7.61 -12.16 -3.26
C THR A 20 -7.57 -12.68 -1.83
N SER A 21 -6.68 -12.17 -0.99
CA SER A 21 -6.70 -12.48 0.44
C SER A 21 -8.00 -12.00 1.10
N LEU A 22 -8.46 -12.73 2.12
CA LEU A 22 -9.74 -12.48 2.81
C LEU A 22 -9.89 -11.02 3.32
N LEU A 23 -8.80 -10.42 3.83
CA LEU A 23 -8.84 -9.02 4.26
C LEU A 23 -8.52 -8.03 3.13
N GLY A 24 -7.81 -8.48 2.09
CA GLY A 24 -7.39 -7.66 0.96
C GLY A 24 -8.50 -7.42 -0.08
N GLU A 25 -9.33 -8.42 -0.36
CA GLU A 25 -10.31 -8.39 -1.45
C GLU A 25 -11.31 -7.22 -1.36
N ASN A 26 -11.59 -6.74 -0.15
CA ASN A 26 -12.50 -5.63 0.12
C ASN A 26 -11.79 -4.46 0.83
N ALA A 27 -10.46 -4.42 0.79
CA ALA A 27 -9.67 -3.36 1.41
C ALA A 27 -10.03 -1.98 0.84
N ALA A 28 -9.96 -0.95 1.69
CA ALA A 28 -10.18 0.44 1.33
C ALA A 28 -8.84 1.08 0.95
N LEU A 29 -8.30 0.67 -0.20
CA LEU A 29 -6.98 1.10 -0.68
C LEU A 29 -6.95 2.61 -0.94
N LEU A 30 -5.88 3.27 -0.49
CA LEU A 30 -5.74 4.73 -0.59
C LEU A 30 -4.34 5.21 -1.00
N HIS A 31 -3.26 4.52 -0.59
CA HIS A 31 -1.90 4.86 -1.00
C HIS A 31 -1.12 3.61 -1.38
N LEU A 32 -0.13 3.80 -2.24
CA LEU A 32 0.83 2.78 -2.65
C LEU A 32 2.24 3.33 -2.56
N ALA A 33 3.21 2.44 -2.31
CA ALA A 33 4.62 2.78 -2.34
C ALA A 33 5.44 1.54 -2.74
N PHE A 34 6.36 1.70 -3.68
CA PHE A 34 7.30 0.64 -4.04
C PHE A 34 8.24 0.34 -2.88
N ASP A 35 8.59 -0.94 -2.72
CA ASP A 35 9.72 -1.30 -1.87
C ASP A 35 11.01 -0.64 -2.39
N VAL A 36 11.94 -0.27 -1.50
CA VAL A 36 13.17 0.42 -1.94
C VAL A 36 14.02 -0.45 -2.88
N ALA A 37 13.88 -1.77 -2.80
CA ALA A 37 14.53 -2.73 -3.68
C ALA A 37 13.58 -3.33 -4.73
N TYR A 38 12.53 -2.60 -5.13
CA TYR A 38 11.49 -3.08 -6.06
C TYR A 38 12.02 -3.68 -7.36
N LYS A 39 13.18 -3.21 -7.86
CA LYS A 39 13.80 -3.73 -9.10
C LYS A 39 14.27 -5.18 -9.00
N THR A 40 14.49 -5.69 -7.79
CA THR A 40 14.98 -7.06 -7.57
C THR A 40 13.95 -7.92 -6.86
N ASN A 41 13.14 -7.33 -5.98
CA ASN A 41 12.18 -8.08 -5.17
C ASN A 41 10.74 -8.00 -5.68
N TYR A 42 10.44 -7.09 -6.61
CA TYR A 42 9.11 -6.91 -7.21
C TYR A 42 7.99 -6.71 -6.17
N LYS A 43 8.30 -5.96 -5.11
CA LYS A 43 7.36 -5.69 -4.00
C LYS A 43 6.77 -4.29 -4.05
N LEU A 44 5.48 -4.24 -3.73
CA LEU A 44 4.69 -3.03 -3.56
C LEU A 44 3.97 -3.07 -2.21
N TYR A 45 3.97 -1.95 -1.51
CA TYR A 45 3.15 -1.76 -0.31
C TYR A 45 1.89 -0.97 -0.66
N LEU A 46 0.77 -1.42 -0.14
CA LEU A 46 -0.53 -0.77 -0.23
C LEU A 46 -1.01 -0.40 1.17
N LEU A 47 -1.65 0.74 1.29
CA LEU A 47 -2.29 1.20 2.52
C LEU A 47 -3.80 1.08 2.37
N SER A 48 -4.44 0.44 3.34
CA SER A 48 -5.89 0.44 3.53
C SER A 48 -6.25 1.23 4.78
N SER A 49 -7.22 2.14 4.66
CA SER A 49 -7.82 2.93 5.73
C SER A 49 -9.02 3.71 5.16
N SER A 50 -9.81 4.35 6.00
CA SER A 50 -10.83 5.29 5.53
C SER A 50 -11.04 6.41 6.53
N ILE A 51 -11.18 7.63 6.01
CA ILE A 51 -11.53 8.81 6.81
C ILE A 51 -13.02 8.85 7.11
N VAL A 52 -13.85 8.26 6.24
CA VAL A 52 -15.32 8.38 6.25
C VAL A 52 -16.03 7.09 6.63
N ASN A 53 -15.35 5.94 6.63
CA ASN A 53 -15.90 4.65 7.02
C ASN A 53 -15.11 4.05 8.18
N GLU A 54 -15.66 4.14 9.39
CA GLU A 54 -15.03 3.62 10.61
C GLU A 54 -14.92 2.10 10.65
N LYS A 55 -15.66 1.38 9.79
CA LYS A 55 -15.55 -0.09 9.65
C LYS A 55 -14.39 -0.51 8.74
N ALA A 56 -13.74 0.43 8.04
CA ALA A 56 -12.60 0.10 7.21
C ALA A 56 -11.39 -0.27 8.09
N LEU A 57 -10.76 -1.39 7.77
CA LEU A 57 -9.57 -1.84 8.48
C LEU A 57 -8.34 -1.01 8.06
N ASN A 58 -7.58 -0.57 9.07
CA ASN A 58 -6.28 0.06 8.91
C ASN A 58 -5.23 -1.04 8.70
N MET A 59 -4.67 -1.15 7.50
CA MET A 59 -3.77 -2.24 7.14
C MET A 59 -2.67 -1.78 6.19
N ILE A 60 -1.49 -2.36 6.33
CA ILE A 60 -0.45 -2.37 5.30
C ILE A 60 -0.51 -3.72 4.61
N ILE A 61 -0.61 -3.73 3.28
CA ILE A 61 -0.64 -4.94 2.47
C ILE A 61 0.60 -4.92 1.60
N LYS A 62 1.50 -5.89 1.78
CA LYS A 62 2.67 -6.10 0.93
C LYS A 62 2.30 -7.09 -0.15
N VAL A 63 2.43 -6.67 -1.39
CA VAL A 63 2.16 -7.46 -2.58
C VAL A 63 3.49 -7.78 -3.25
N THR A 64 3.72 -9.04 -3.58
CA THR A 64 4.86 -9.47 -4.41
C THR A 64 4.35 -9.84 -5.79
N PHE A 65 4.94 -9.29 -6.82
CA PHE A 65 4.62 -9.56 -8.23
C PHE A 65 5.59 -10.57 -8.85
N ASP A 66 5.27 -11.03 -10.07
CA ASP A 66 6.30 -11.53 -10.98
C ASP A 66 7.22 -10.40 -11.46
N GLU A 67 8.30 -10.80 -12.14
CA GLU A 67 9.31 -9.88 -12.66
C GLU A 67 8.75 -8.89 -13.70
N GLN A 68 7.60 -9.23 -14.30
CA GLN A 68 6.92 -8.42 -15.31
C GLN A 68 5.87 -7.48 -14.70
N TRP A 69 5.67 -7.49 -13.37
CA TRP A 69 4.62 -6.73 -12.69
C TRP A 69 3.19 -7.02 -13.17
N THR A 70 2.95 -8.21 -13.73
CA THR A 70 1.66 -8.57 -14.35
C THR A 70 0.79 -9.42 -13.43
N THR A 71 1.40 -10.27 -12.60
CA THR A 71 0.67 -11.20 -11.73
C THR A 71 1.08 -11.03 -10.27
N ILE A 72 0.11 -10.91 -9.38
CA ILE A 72 0.33 -11.01 -7.93
C ILE A 72 0.70 -12.46 -7.59
N LYS A 73 1.86 -12.66 -6.98
CA LYS A 73 2.35 -13.97 -6.52
C LYS A 73 2.14 -14.18 -5.02
N ASN A 74 2.14 -13.10 -4.23
CA ASN A 74 1.92 -13.19 -2.80
C ASN A 74 1.28 -11.92 -2.23
N GLU A 75 0.47 -12.11 -1.19
CA GLU A 75 -0.17 -11.04 -0.41
C GLU A 75 0.12 -11.26 1.07
N GLU A 76 0.79 -10.30 1.71
CA GLU A 76 1.04 -10.31 3.15
C GLU A 76 0.35 -9.11 3.80
N ILE A 77 -0.53 -9.38 4.75
CA ILE A 77 -1.36 -8.35 5.40
C ILE A 77 -0.87 -8.11 6.82
N ILE A 78 -0.66 -6.84 7.15
CA ILE A 78 -0.26 -6.37 8.48
C ILE A 78 -1.33 -5.41 8.97
N MET A 79 -2.03 -5.79 10.04
CA MET A 79 -3.01 -4.92 10.70
C MET A 79 -2.28 -3.81 11.47
N ILE A 80 -2.74 -2.58 11.32
CA ILE A 80 -2.27 -1.46 12.15
C ILE A 80 -3.04 -1.53 13.48
N PRO A 81 -2.35 -1.60 14.63
CA PRO A 81 -2.98 -1.86 15.92
C PRO A 81 -3.84 -0.69 16.41
N THR A 82 -3.63 0.53 15.91
CA THR A 82 -4.41 1.71 16.26
C THR A 82 -5.72 1.73 15.47
N PRO A 83 -6.88 1.42 16.08
CA PRO A 83 -8.16 1.56 15.39
C PRO A 83 -8.43 3.04 15.11
N GLN A 84 -9.16 3.33 14.03
CA GLN A 84 -9.62 4.68 13.69
C GLN A 84 -8.52 5.76 13.55
N CYS A 85 -7.26 5.37 13.38
CA CYS A 85 -6.16 6.33 13.24
C CYS A 85 -6.12 7.07 11.89
N LYS A 86 -6.97 6.67 10.94
CA LYS A 86 -7.07 7.29 9.61
C LYS A 86 -5.70 7.32 8.94
N ALA A 87 -5.03 6.17 8.81
CA ALA A 87 -3.71 6.10 8.22
C ALA A 87 -3.71 6.67 6.79
N HIS A 88 -2.68 7.44 6.44
CA HIS A 88 -2.66 8.26 5.22
C HIS A 88 -1.35 8.25 4.45
N ARG A 89 -0.26 7.63 4.88
CA ARG A 89 0.93 7.53 4.01
C ARG A 89 1.73 6.29 4.33
N LEU A 90 2.44 5.79 3.33
CA LEU A 90 3.47 4.77 3.49
C LEU A 90 4.84 5.39 3.22
N LEU A 91 5.82 4.98 4.02
CA LEU A 91 7.23 5.26 3.79
C LEU A 91 8.03 3.96 3.96
N PRO A 92 8.22 3.20 2.87
CA PRO A 92 9.15 2.09 2.86
C PRO A 92 10.59 2.58 3.01
N THR A 93 11.38 1.86 3.80
CA THR A 93 12.83 2.01 3.95
C THR A 93 13.49 0.67 3.67
N GLN A 94 14.81 0.59 3.75
CA GLN A 94 15.53 -0.66 3.53
C GLN A 94 15.14 -1.79 4.50
N PHE A 95 14.73 -1.46 5.72
CA PHE A 95 14.49 -2.44 6.77
C PHE A 95 13.06 -2.43 7.32
N ASN A 96 12.33 -1.32 7.14
CA ASN A 96 11.05 -1.10 7.78
C ASN A 96 10.08 -0.37 6.84
N VAL A 97 8.80 -0.43 7.16
CA VAL A 97 7.76 0.40 6.54
C VAL A 97 7.09 1.21 7.62
N PHE A 98 7.05 2.53 7.45
CA PHE A 98 6.30 3.42 8.32
C PHE A 98 4.97 3.77 7.69
N ALA A 99 3.94 3.91 8.52
CA ALA A 99 2.66 4.49 8.12
C ALA A 99 2.36 5.73 8.98
N THR A 100 1.85 6.80 8.37
CA THR A 100 1.44 8.01 9.11
C THR A 100 -0.06 8.01 9.37
N GLU A 101 -0.46 8.51 10.54
CA GLU A 101 -1.86 8.63 10.95
C GLU A 101 -2.36 10.06 10.64
N LEU A 102 -3.61 10.26 10.21
CA LEU A 102 -4.10 11.60 9.86
C LEU A 102 -4.51 12.39 11.11
N THR A 103 -4.91 11.73 12.20
CA THR A 103 -5.21 12.40 13.47
C THR A 103 -3.99 13.13 14.05
N SER A 104 -2.77 12.74 13.63
CA SER A 104 -1.57 13.58 13.66
C SER A 104 -0.60 13.21 12.54
N SER A 105 -0.41 14.06 11.53
CA SER A 105 0.59 13.84 10.46
C SER A 105 1.62 14.98 10.40
N LYS A 106 2.92 14.65 10.56
CA LYS A 106 4.05 15.39 9.97
C LYS A 106 5.20 14.45 9.63
N LEU A 107 5.72 14.54 8.40
CA LEU A 107 6.96 13.89 7.96
C LEU A 107 7.80 14.96 7.25
N LEU A 108 9.02 15.21 7.75
CA LEU A 108 9.90 16.31 7.31
C LEU A 108 11.31 15.77 7.10
N THR A 109 11.96 16.15 6.00
CA THR A 109 13.40 15.94 5.82
C THR A 109 13.96 17.11 5.02
N LEU A 110 15.02 17.71 5.53
CA LEU A 110 15.61 18.94 5.01
C LEU A 110 17.12 18.79 5.03
N PHE A 111 17.74 18.73 3.85
CA PHE A 111 19.18 18.88 3.70
C PHE A 111 19.49 19.67 2.42
N SER A 112 20.33 20.68 2.57
CA SER A 112 20.96 21.50 1.53
C SER A 112 22.48 21.40 1.76
N PRO A 113 23.30 21.43 0.70
CA PRO A 113 24.41 20.53 0.40
C PRO A 113 25.43 20.27 1.52
#